data_AF-A0A4Y8SHQ9-F1
#
_entry.id   AF-A0A4Y8SHQ9-F1
#
_cell.length_a   1.000
_cell.length_b   1.000
_cell.length_c   1.000
_cell.angle_alpha   90.00
_cell.angle_beta   90.00
_cell.angle_gamma   90.00
#
_symmetry.space_group_name_H-M   'P 1'
#
loop_
_entity.id
_entity.type
_entity.pdbx_description
1 polymer ?
#
loop_
_entity_poly.entity_id
_entity_poly.type
_entity_poly.pdbx_seq_one_letter_code
_entity_poly.pdbx_strand_id
1 'polypeptide(L)' 'MMERIAESANYSIQETTKGVIASLGGIPMGRPAMPDDIAELVAFLVSTRVSYLIGTEFVIDGGTIRTI' A
#
# COMPACT_ATOMS: atom_id res chain seq x y z
N MET A 1 -15.07 -0.62 -4.85
CA MET A 1 -15.36 -0.77 -3.39
C MET A 1 -15.55 0.59 -2.74
N MET A 2 -14.57 1.49 -2.84
CA MET A 2 -14.67 2.87 -2.31
C MET A 2 -15.89 3.63 -2.85
N GLU A 3 -16.21 3.50 -4.14
CA GLU A 3 -17.40 4.10 -4.75
C GLU A 3 -18.70 3.73 -4.03
N ARG A 4 -18.91 2.45 -3.72
CA ARG A 4 -20.11 1.98 -3.01
C ARG A 4 -20.21 2.53 -1.59
N ILE A 5 -19.07 2.68 -0.91
CA ILE A 5 -19.03 3.23 0.46
C ILE A 5 -19.32 4.74 0.42
N ALA A 6 -18.73 5.44 -0.54
CA ALA A 6 -18.92 6.87 -0.76
C ALA A 6 -20.40 7.20 -1.07
N GLU A 7 -21.03 6.43 -1.97
CA GLU A 7 -22.46 6.55 -2.28
C GLU A 7 -23.35 6.33 -1.06
N SER A 8 -23.06 5.33 -0.23
CA SER A 8 -23.88 5.01 0.96
C SER A 8 -23.79 6.06 2.08
N ALA A 9 -22.70 6.82 2.14
CA ALA A 9 -22.43 7.80 3.18
C ALA A 9 -22.55 9.26 2.70
N ASN A 10 -22.94 9.47 1.43
CA ASN A 10 -23.04 10.78 0.79
C ASN A 10 -21.73 11.60 0.85
N TYR A 11 -20.58 10.91 0.83
CA TYR A 11 -19.24 11.50 0.86
C TYR A 11 -18.57 11.40 -0.51
N SER A 12 -17.59 12.26 -0.78
CA SER A 12 -16.71 12.07 -1.92
C SER A 12 -15.85 10.79 -1.75
N ILE A 13 -15.35 10.26 -2.86
CA ILE A 13 -14.40 9.13 -2.85
C ILE A 13 -13.14 9.52 -2.05
N GLN A 14 -12.67 10.78 -2.17
CA GLN A 14 -11.51 11.27 -1.44
C GLN A 14 -11.76 11.31 0.07
N GLU A 15 -12.92 11.80 0.53
CA GLU A 15 -13.28 11.83 1.95
C GLU A 15 -13.43 10.42 2.52
N THR A 16 -14.06 9.53 1.75
CA THR A 16 -14.24 8.13 2.13
C THR A 16 -12.89 7.41 2.25
N THR A 17 -11.99 7.64 1.29
CA THR A 17 -10.64 7.08 1.30
C THR A 17 -9.85 7.56 2.51
N LYS A 18 -9.92 8.85 2.83
CA LYS A 18 -9.28 9.42 4.03
C LYS A 18 -9.84 8.82 5.32
N GLY A 19 -11.16 8.66 5.42
CA GLY A 19 -11.82 8.08 6.58
C GLY A 19 -11.41 6.62 6.82
N VAL A 20 -11.36 5.81 5.76
CA VAL A 20 -10.90 4.41 5.84
C VAL A 20 -9.42 4.35 6.25
N ILE A 21 -8.55 5.14 5.63
CA ILE A 21 -7.12 5.18 6.00
C ILE A 21 -6.94 5.56 7.46
N ALA A 22 -7.66 6.58 7.93
CA ALA A 22 -7.61 7.00 9.34
C ALA A 22 -8.10 5.89 10.27
N SER A 23 -9.17 5.17 9.91
CA SER A 23 -9.71 4.06 10.72
C SER A 23 -8.78 2.87 10.85
N LEU A 24 -7.85 2.69 9.90
CA LEU A 24 -6.84 1.62 9.90
C LEU A 24 -5.58 1.99 10.69
N GLY A 25 -5.56 3.14 11.38
CA GLY A 25 -4.39 3.64 12.11
C GLY A 25 -3.46 4.52 11.26
N GLY A 26 -3.86 4.83 10.03
CA GLY A 26 -3.07 5.63 9.10
C GLY A 26 -1.99 4.83 8.38
N ILE A 27 -1.43 5.43 7.35
CA ILE A 27 -0.26 4.93 6.63
C ILE A 27 0.85 5.96 6.85
N PRO A 28 1.99 5.63 7.47
CA PRO A 28 3.08 6.59 7.68
C PRO A 28 3.57 7.27 6.40
N MET A 29 3.58 6.55 5.28
CA MET A 29 3.86 7.09 3.94
C MET A 29 2.84 8.14 3.47
N GLY A 30 1.72 8.33 4.17
CA GLY A 30 0.72 9.37 3.91
C GLY A 30 -0.23 9.08 2.76
N ARG A 31 -0.06 7.96 2.05
CA ARG A 31 -0.91 7.53 0.94
C ARG A 31 -0.99 6.00 0.84
N PRO A 32 -2.04 5.43 0.22
CA PRO A 32 -2.05 4.05 -0.21
C PRO A 32 -0.91 3.77 -1.19
N ALA A 33 -0.43 2.52 -1.19
CA ALA A 33 0.45 2.02 -2.23
C ALA A 33 -0.26 2.04 -3.59
N MET A 34 0.48 2.39 -4.63
CA MET A 34 0.09 2.29 -6.02
C MET A 34 0.72 1.02 -6.62
N PRO A 35 0.17 0.47 -7.72
CA PRO A 35 0.73 -0.71 -8.37
C PRO A 35 2.24 -0.58 -8.66
N ASP A 36 2.68 0.62 -9.05
CA ASP A 36 4.08 0.89 -9.37
C ASP A 36 5.02 0.75 -8.15
N ASP A 37 4.54 1.04 -6.93
CA ASP A 37 5.35 0.88 -5.71
C ASP A 37 5.75 -0.59 -5.48
N ILE A 38 4.95 -1.54 -5.98
CA ILE A 38 5.19 -2.99 -5.87
C ILE A 38 5.97 -3.47 -7.09
N ALA A 39 5.60 -2.98 -8.28
CA ALA A 39 6.21 -3.37 -9.55
C ALA A 39 7.71 -3.08 -9.59
N GLU A 40 8.15 -1.95 -9.01
CA GLU A 40 9.57 -1.59 -8.96
C GLU A 40 10.41 -2.63 -8.18
N LEU A 41 9.94 -3.10 -7.01
CA LEU A 41 10.65 -4.14 -6.27
C LEU A 41 10.65 -5.45 -7.06
N VAL A 42 9.52 -5.84 -7.66
CA VAL A 42 9.44 -7.05 -8.48
C VAL A 42 10.42 -6.98 -9.65
N ALA A 43 10.48 -5.85 -10.36
CA ALA A 43 11.41 -5.63 -11.46
C ALA A 43 12.88 -5.74 -11.02
N PHE A 44 13.21 -5.23 -9.83
CA PHE A 44 14.53 -5.42 -9.23
C PHE A 44 14.80 -6.89 -8.90
N LEU A 45 13.84 -7.59 -8.29
CA LEU A 45 13.98 -8.98 -7.85
C LEU A 45 14.16 -9.97 -9.01
N VAL A 46 13.52 -9.72 -10.15
CA VAL A 46 13.68 -10.55 -11.37
C VAL A 46 14.93 -10.19 -12.18
N SER A 47 15.69 -9.17 -11.77
CA SER A 47 16.90 -8.76 -12.46
C SER A 47 18.11 -9.63 -12.09
N THR A 48 19.19 -9.54 -12.87
CA THR A 48 20.45 -10.25 -12.60
C THR A 48 21.19 -9.73 -11.36
N ARG A 49 20.73 -8.63 -10.73
CA ARG A 49 21.42 -7.97 -9.61
C ARG A 49 21.31 -8.73 -8.29
N VAL A 50 20.35 -9.65 -8.16
CA VAL A 50 20.08 -10.39 -6.92
C VAL A 50 20.16 -11.90 -7.10
N SER A 51 21.19 -12.36 -7.81
CA SER A 51 21.35 -13.77 -8.24
C SER A 51 21.49 -14.81 -7.13
N TYR A 52 21.65 -14.40 -5.87
CA TYR A 52 21.83 -15.30 -4.72
C TYR A 52 20.77 -15.09 -3.63
N LEU A 53 19.74 -14.28 -3.91
CA LEU A 53 18.68 -13.99 -2.97
C LEU A 53 17.51 -14.95 -3.18
N ILE A 54 17.32 -15.87 -2.24
CA ILE A 54 16.24 -16.88 -2.23
C ILE A 54 15.67 -17.04 -0.82
N GLY A 55 14.43 -17.54 -0.71
CA GLY A 55 13.81 -17.89 0.57
C GLY A 55 13.53 -16.69 1.49
N THR A 56 13.28 -15.50 0.92
CA THR A 56 13.04 -14.27 1.66
C THR A 56 11.68 -13.67 1.29
N GLU A 57 11.02 -13.02 2.25
CA GLU A 57 9.79 -12.26 2.06
C GLU A 57 10.06 -10.76 2.22
N PHE A 58 9.38 -9.93 1.42
CA PHE A 58 9.48 -8.48 1.47
C PHE A 58 8.13 -7.85 1.79
N VAL A 59 8.09 -6.99 2.81
CA VAL A 59 6.90 -6.22 3.18
C VAL A 59 6.96 -4.85 2.51
N ILE A 60 5.91 -4.50 1.75
CA ILE A 60 5.78 -3.20 1.07
C ILE A 60 4.43 -2.59 1.48
N ASP A 61 4.40 -1.91 2.62
CA ASP A 61 3.14 -1.48 3.25
C ASP A 61 3.12 0.01 3.64
N GLY A 62 4.14 0.77 3.25
CA GLY A 62 4.24 2.18 3.59
C GLY A 62 4.34 2.46 5.09
N GLY A 63 4.75 1.45 5.89
CA GLY A 63 4.96 1.54 7.33
C GLY A 63 3.74 1.23 8.19
N THR A 64 2.67 0.64 7.64
CA THR A 64 1.49 0.29 8.44
C THR A 64 1.79 -0.71 9.56
N ILE A 65 2.73 -1.62 9.35
CA ILE A 65 3.29 -2.51 10.35
C ILE A 65 4.35 -1.71 11.11
N ARG A 66 4.10 -1.49 12.40
CA ARG A 66 5.07 -0.86 13.28
C ARG A 66 6.23 -1.82 13.53
N THR A 67 7.39 -1.45 13.02
CA THR A 67 8.69 -2.11 13.27
C THR A 67 9.57 -1.22 14.15
N ILE A 68 10.66 -1.78 14.68
CA ILE A 68 11.65 -1.12 15.55
C ILE A 68 12.31 0.11 14.93
#